data_AF-A0A6P7GCJ1-F1
#
_entry.id   AF-A0A6P7GCJ1-F1
#
_cell.length_a   1.000
_cell.length_b   1.000
_cell.length_c   1.000
_cell.angle_alpha   90.00
_cell.angle_beta   90.00
_cell.angle_gamma   90.00
#
_symmetry.space_group_name_H-M   'P 1'
#
loop_
_entity.id
_entity.type
_entity.pdbx_description
1 polymer ?
#
loop_
_entity_poly.entity_id
_entity_poly.type
_entity_poly.pdbx_seq_one_letter_code
_entity_poly.pdbx_strand_id
1 'polypeptide(L)'
;MPHIQVSDSEKLRLYKFIETGSNLELACRSWEYHEIPLLLQTMKFNWNVKTTILLERPQFVLFALQTAKKNTIKEDTSHFDHFNITNLKLFLNSEMYPYDNLNLNFGKKQYAIAYEMYAQFQPSYYYKVGDPCLSLEQFGSLFPIFVIDCSRQNESVKSGSVDMRIEIETN
;
A
#
# COMPACT_ATOMS: atom_id res chain seq x y z
N MET A 1 -29.14 5.23 2.06
CA MET A 1 -27.95 5.97 1.61
C MET A 1 -28.32 7.45 1.59
N PRO A 2 -27.67 8.32 2.39
CA PRO A 2 -28.00 9.74 2.39
C PRO A 2 -27.59 10.35 1.04
N HIS A 3 -28.54 10.99 0.36
CA HIS A 3 -28.28 11.76 -0.85
C HIS A 3 -27.75 13.14 -0.43
N ILE A 4 -26.45 13.35 -0.60
CA ILE A 4 -25.82 14.66 -0.38
C ILE A 4 -26.03 15.47 -1.66
N GLN A 5 -26.81 16.55 -1.58
CA GLN A 5 -26.97 17.51 -2.68
C GLN A 5 -26.18 18.78 -2.36
N VAL A 6 -25.47 19.29 -3.35
CA VAL A 6 -24.75 20.57 -3.28
C VAL A 6 -25.78 21.70 -3.26
N SER A 7 -25.55 22.73 -2.44
CA SER A 7 -26.44 23.89 -2.42
C SER A 7 -26.47 24.60 -3.79
N ASP A 8 -27.62 25.19 -4.15
CA ASP A 8 -27.76 25.88 -5.44
C ASP A 8 -26.73 27.01 -5.62
N SER A 9 -26.33 27.65 -4.52
CA SER A 9 -25.30 28.71 -4.52
C SER A 9 -23.91 28.20 -4.93
N GLU A 10 -23.50 27.04 -4.42
CA GLU A 10 -22.22 26.42 -4.79
C GLU A 10 -22.27 25.83 -6.20
N LYS A 11 -23.44 25.32 -6.61
CA LYS A 11 -23.68 24.84 -7.98
C LYS A 11 -23.53 25.97 -9.00
N LEU A 12 -24.10 27.15 -8.73
CA LEU A 12 -23.96 28.34 -9.58
C LEU A 12 -22.51 28.86 -9.65
N ARG A 13 -21.75 28.79 -8.54
CA ARG A 13 -20.31 29.11 -8.53
C ARG A 13 -19.52 28.17 -9.41
N LEU A 14 -19.79 26.88 -9.32
CA LEU A 14 -19.12 25.87 -10.14
C LEU A 14 -19.45 26.06 -11.63
N TYR A 15 -20.71 26.36 -11.98
CA TYR A 15 -21.07 26.65 -13.37
C TYR A 15 -20.34 27.86 -13.93
N LYS A 16 -20.26 28.96 -13.17
CA LYS A 16 -19.48 30.13 -13.59
C LYS A 16 -18.00 29.81 -13.80
N PHE A 17 -17.43 28.97 -12.94
CA PHE A 17 -16.04 28.53 -13.07
C PHE A 17 -15.78 27.67 -14.32
N ILE A 18 -16.74 26.81 -14.66
CA ILE A 18 -16.70 25.99 -15.89
C ILE A 18 -16.87 26.90 -17.13
N GLU A 19 -17.79 27.87 -17.09
CA GLU A 19 -18.00 28.83 -18.18
C GLU A 19 -16.78 29.73 -18.43
N THR A 20 -16.02 30.09 -17.38
CA THR A 20 -14.77 30.85 -17.52
C THR A 20 -13.61 30.00 -18.03
N GLY A 21 -13.80 28.69 -18.25
CA GLY A 21 -12.78 27.77 -18.75
C GLY A 21 -11.54 27.70 -17.85
N SER A 22 -11.72 27.98 -16.55
CA SER A 22 -10.62 28.04 -15.59
C SER A 22 -10.16 26.62 -15.22
N ASN A 23 -8.85 26.42 -15.09
CA ASN A 23 -8.32 25.12 -14.69
C ASN A 23 -8.70 24.83 -13.23
N LEU A 24 -9.36 23.70 -12.99
CA LEU A 24 -9.64 23.18 -11.65
C LEU A 24 -8.61 22.11 -11.32
N GLU A 25 -7.74 22.37 -10.35
CA GLU A 25 -6.89 21.32 -9.79
C GLU A 25 -7.74 20.42 -8.88
N LEU A 26 -7.82 19.14 -9.24
CA LEU A 26 -8.53 18.12 -8.47
C LEU A 26 -7.51 17.13 -7.92
N ALA A 27 -7.47 16.98 -6.60
CA ALA A 27 -6.72 15.88 -5.98
C ALA A 27 -7.47 14.56 -6.24
N CYS A 28 -6.80 13.63 -6.92
CA CYS A 28 -7.29 12.27 -7.14
C CYS A 28 -6.38 11.25 -6.44
N ARG A 29 -6.88 10.02 -6.30
CA ARG A 29 -6.08 8.87 -5.87
C ARG A 29 -6.09 7.86 -7.00
N SER A 30 -4.91 7.41 -7.40
CA SER A 30 -4.69 6.31 -8.34
C SER A 30 -4.28 5.05 -7.56
N TRP A 31 -4.51 3.91 -8.18
CA TRP A 31 -4.07 2.60 -7.68
C TRP A 31 -3.31 1.92 -8.81
N GLU A 32 -2.09 1.49 -8.53
CA GLU A 32 -1.26 0.74 -9.47
C GLU A 32 -1.02 -0.67 -8.92
N TYR A 33 -1.13 -1.66 -9.80
CA TYR A 33 -0.86 -3.06 -9.47
C TYR A 33 0.36 -3.53 -10.25
N HIS A 34 1.30 -4.13 -9.53
CA HIS A 34 2.49 -4.75 -10.10
C HIS A 34 2.59 -6.18 -9.64
N GLU A 35 2.98 -7.06 -10.55
CA GLU A 35 3.13 -8.48 -10.27
C GLU A 35 4.46 -8.98 -10.81
N ILE A 36 5.16 -9.79 -10.01
CA ILE A 36 6.29 -10.59 -10.48
C ILE A 36 5.81 -12.03 -10.64
N PRO A 37 5.93 -12.62 -11.84
CA PRO A 37 5.44 -13.97 -12.08
C PRO A 37 6.28 -15.07 -11.41
N LEU A 38 7.55 -14.80 -11.10
CA LEU A 38 8.46 -15.77 -10.48
C LEU A 38 9.42 -15.10 -9.49
N LEU A 39 9.36 -15.52 -8.23
CA LEU A 39 10.32 -15.18 -7.20
C LEU A 39 11.41 -16.25 -7.16
N LEU A 40 12.67 -15.81 -7.13
CA LEU A 40 13.80 -16.70 -6.89
C LEU A 40 13.77 -17.17 -5.43
N GLN A 41 14.04 -18.46 -5.19
CA GLN A 41 14.16 -19.04 -3.84
C GLN A 41 15.45 -18.56 -3.17
N THR A 42 15.44 -17.31 -2.72
CA THR A 42 16.57 -16.63 -2.10
C THR A 42 16.13 -16.04 -0.77
N MET A 43 17.03 -16.03 0.22
CA MET A 43 16.75 -15.47 1.54
C MET A 43 16.63 -13.95 1.54
N LYS A 44 17.15 -13.30 0.49
CA LYS A 44 17.04 -11.87 0.26
C LYS A 44 16.64 -11.63 -1.17
N PHE A 45 15.57 -10.88 -1.35
CA PHE A 45 15.04 -10.54 -2.66
C PHE A 45 14.89 -9.03 -2.77
N ASN A 46 15.22 -8.50 -3.95
CA ASN A 46 15.10 -7.09 -4.27
C ASN A 46 14.30 -6.92 -5.55
N TRP A 47 13.25 -6.09 -5.48
CA TRP A 47 12.37 -5.80 -6.59
C TRP A 47 12.32 -4.31 -6.89
N ASN A 48 12.79 -3.94 -8.07
CA ASN A 48 12.57 -2.60 -8.61
C ASN A 48 11.16 -2.55 -9.23
N VAL A 49 10.26 -1.84 -8.56
CA VAL A 49 8.93 -1.50 -9.05
C VAL A 49 9.07 -0.25 -9.93
N LYS A 50 8.34 -0.19 -11.04
CA LYS A 50 8.49 0.88 -12.05
C LYS A 50 8.55 2.27 -11.42
N THR A 51 9.31 3.16 -12.07
CA THR A 51 9.43 4.57 -11.70
C THR A 51 8.08 5.28 -11.85
N THR A 52 7.51 5.77 -10.75
CA THR A 52 6.25 6.53 -10.80
C THR A 52 6.50 7.88 -11.48
N ILE A 53 5.57 8.30 -12.33
CA ILE A 53 5.61 9.58 -13.05
C ILE A 53 5.59 10.72 -12.03
N LEU A 54 6.30 11.82 -12.31
CA LEU A 54 6.47 13.02 -11.46
C LEU A 54 5.23 13.55 -10.71
N LEU A 55 4.02 13.28 -11.20
CA LEU A 55 2.78 13.77 -10.58
C LEU A 55 2.25 12.88 -9.45
N GLU A 56 2.51 11.58 -9.47
CA GLU A 56 1.88 10.63 -8.54
C GLU A 56 2.85 10.27 -7.42
N ARG A 57 2.41 10.44 -6.18
CA ARG A 57 3.19 10.09 -4.98
C ARG A 57 2.57 8.87 -4.32
N PRO A 58 3.27 7.72 -4.24
CA PRO A 58 2.74 6.57 -3.51
C PRO A 58 2.64 6.96 -2.04
N GLN A 59 1.45 6.89 -1.44
CA GLN A 59 1.27 7.15 0.00
C GLN A 59 1.25 5.87 0.82
N PHE A 60 0.82 4.77 0.19
CA PHE A 60 0.77 3.46 0.79
C PHE A 60 1.21 2.43 -0.22
N VAL A 61 2.01 1.48 0.22
CA VAL A 61 2.36 0.28 -0.56
C VAL A 61 1.82 -0.92 0.17
N LEU A 62 0.98 -1.69 -0.53
CA LEU A 62 0.46 -2.96 -0.04
C LEU A 62 1.22 -4.09 -0.71
N PHE A 63 1.88 -4.91 0.10
CA PHE A 63 2.69 -6.01 -0.37
C PHE A 63 2.12 -7.34 0.13
N ALA A 64 1.98 -8.31 -0.77
CA ALA A 64 1.47 -9.63 -0.44
C ALA A 64 2.13 -10.70 -1.32
N LEU A 65 2.24 -11.91 -0.79
CA LEU A 65 2.81 -13.07 -1.48
C LEU A 65 1.77 -14.18 -1.59
N GLN A 66 1.90 -14.98 -2.65
CA GLN A 66 1.09 -16.17 -2.87
C GLN A 66 1.97 -17.31 -3.41
N THR A 67 1.72 -18.53 -2.94
CA THR A 67 2.43 -19.73 -3.38
C THR A 67 1.47 -20.69 -4.06
N ALA A 68 1.82 -21.16 -5.27
CA ALA A 68 1.10 -22.22 -6.02
C ALA A 68 -0.41 -21.99 -6.30
N LYS A 69 -0.95 -20.81 -6.00
CA LYS A 69 -2.37 -20.45 -6.22
C LYS A 69 -2.67 -19.95 -7.64
N LYS A 70 -1.66 -19.46 -8.35
CA LYS A 70 -1.83 -18.93 -9.72
C LYS A 70 -2.20 -20.06 -10.69
N ASN A 71 -3.27 -19.86 -11.46
CA ASN A 71 -3.79 -20.79 -12.46
C ASN A 71 -4.31 -22.14 -11.92
N THR A 72 -4.57 -22.26 -10.61
CA THR A 72 -5.11 -23.48 -10.00
C THR A 72 -6.56 -23.27 -9.57
N ILE A 73 -7.51 -23.96 -10.22
CA ILE A 73 -8.96 -23.79 -10.00
C ILE A 73 -9.41 -24.22 -8.58
N LYS A 74 -8.65 -25.10 -7.92
CA LYS A 74 -9.02 -25.71 -6.63
C LYS A 74 -8.57 -24.89 -5.41
N GLU A 75 -7.63 -23.98 -5.61
CA GLU A 75 -7.03 -23.21 -4.51
C GLU A 75 -7.72 -21.86 -4.37
N ASP A 76 -7.86 -21.39 -3.13
CA ASP A 76 -8.43 -20.08 -2.85
C ASP A 76 -7.40 -18.98 -3.12
N THR A 77 -7.64 -18.19 -4.18
CA THR A 77 -6.79 -17.07 -4.58
C THR A 77 -6.97 -15.84 -3.71
N SER A 78 -7.93 -15.82 -2.79
CA SER A 78 -8.07 -14.74 -1.81
C SER A 78 -7.00 -14.83 -0.71
N HIS A 79 -6.54 -16.03 -0.36
CA HIS A 79 -5.57 -16.22 0.72
C HIS A 79 -4.15 -15.84 0.30
N PHE A 80 -3.43 -15.17 1.19
CA PHE A 80 -2.03 -14.81 1.04
C PHE A 80 -1.14 -15.63 1.97
N ASP A 81 0.14 -15.74 1.63
CA ASP A 81 1.12 -16.55 2.35
C ASP A 81 2.22 -15.65 2.91
N HIS A 82 2.64 -15.85 4.16
CA HIS A 82 3.64 -14.98 4.82
C HIS A 82 5.09 -15.33 4.46
N PHE A 83 5.33 -16.51 3.87
CA PHE A 83 6.63 -17.01 3.39
C PHE A 83 7.81 -16.82 4.37
N ASN A 84 7.52 -16.90 5.69
CA ASN A 84 8.46 -16.60 6.76
C ASN A 84 9.28 -15.30 6.58
N ILE A 85 8.64 -14.25 6.05
CA ILE A 85 9.26 -12.92 5.97
C ILE A 85 9.67 -12.48 7.37
N THR A 86 10.90 -11.98 7.47
CA THR A 86 11.48 -11.40 8.68
C THR A 86 11.54 -9.88 8.58
N ASN A 87 11.96 -9.35 7.43
CA ASN A 87 12.04 -7.92 7.18
C ASN A 87 11.48 -7.58 5.79
N LEU A 88 10.79 -6.44 5.74
CA LEU A 88 10.28 -5.85 4.52
C LEU A 88 10.63 -4.37 4.54
N LYS A 89 11.28 -3.89 3.48
CA LYS A 89 11.68 -2.49 3.33
C LYS A 89 11.30 -1.99 1.96
N LEU A 90 10.67 -0.82 1.94
CA LEU A 90 10.40 -0.03 0.76
C LEU A 90 11.43 1.09 0.68
N PHE A 91 12.02 1.25 -0.48
CA PHE A 91 12.87 2.36 -0.84
C PHE A 91 12.13 3.22 -1.84
N LEU A 92 12.00 4.50 -1.52
CA LEU A 92 11.54 5.53 -2.45
C LEU A 92 12.74 6.44 -2.71
N ASN A 93 13.36 6.29 -3.88
CA ASN A 93 14.68 6.84 -4.18
C ASN A 93 15.71 6.42 -3.11
N SER A 94 16.14 7.37 -2.26
CA SER A 94 17.11 7.14 -1.18
C SER A 94 16.47 7.02 0.21
N GLU A 95 15.14 7.18 0.32
CA GLU A 95 14.42 7.08 1.60
C GLU A 95 13.91 5.66 1.83
N MET A 96 13.88 5.23 3.09
CA MET A 96 13.55 3.86 3.50
C MET A 96 12.33 3.85 4.43
N TYR A 97 11.41 2.91 4.19
CA TYR A 97 10.18 2.74 4.95
C TYR A 97 9.90 1.24 5.19
N PRO A 98 9.63 0.81 6.44
CA PRO A 98 9.94 1.51 7.68
C PRO A 98 11.46 1.69 7.86
N TYR A 99 11.85 2.66 8.68
CA TYR A 99 13.27 2.90 9.01
C TYR A 99 13.89 1.73 9.78
N ASP A 100 13.12 1.17 10.71
CA ASP A 100 13.55 0.05 11.55
C ASP A 100 13.23 -1.30 10.91
N ASN A 101 14.03 -2.30 11.30
CA ASN A 101 13.75 -3.69 10.93
C ASN A 101 12.52 -4.21 11.67
N LEU A 102 11.62 -4.87 10.94
CA LEU A 102 10.40 -5.46 11.51
C LEU A 102 10.69 -6.69 12.38
N ASN A 103 11.75 -7.43 12.09
CA ASN A 103 12.19 -8.63 12.82
C ASN A 103 11.04 -9.63 13.09
N LEU A 104 10.23 -9.86 12.06
CA LEU A 104 9.04 -10.70 12.14
C LEU A 104 9.43 -12.18 12.30
N ASN A 105 8.62 -12.91 13.05
CA ASN A 105 8.72 -14.36 13.16
C ASN A 105 7.33 -14.99 13.27
N PHE A 106 6.82 -15.48 12.14
CA PHE A 106 5.52 -16.14 12.07
C PHE A 106 5.45 -17.44 12.86
N GLY A 107 6.54 -18.22 12.90
CA GLY A 107 6.62 -19.46 13.69
C GLY A 107 6.49 -19.24 15.20
N LYS A 108 6.96 -18.09 15.70
CA LYS A 108 6.84 -17.68 17.12
C LYS A 108 5.66 -16.74 17.40
N LYS A 109 4.78 -16.50 16.41
CA LYS A 109 3.71 -15.50 16.47
C LYS A 109 4.17 -14.07 16.78
N GLN A 110 5.39 -13.72 16.38
CA GLN A 110 5.96 -12.38 16.54
C GLN A 110 5.76 -11.58 15.24
N TYR A 111 4.53 -11.15 14.98
CA TYR A 111 4.19 -10.34 13.81
C TYR A 111 3.20 -9.21 14.13
N ALA A 112 3.08 -8.84 15.41
CA ALA A 112 2.16 -7.80 15.87
C ALA A 112 2.42 -6.44 15.18
N ILE A 113 3.69 -6.12 14.89
CA ILE A 113 4.05 -4.87 14.19
C ILE A 113 3.47 -4.86 12.77
N ALA A 114 3.56 -5.97 12.03
CA ALA A 114 2.99 -6.06 10.70
C ALA A 114 1.45 -5.95 10.73
N TYR A 115 0.82 -6.54 11.76
CA TYR A 115 -0.63 -6.41 11.97
C TYR A 115 -1.05 -4.99 12.35
N GLU A 116 -0.26 -4.30 13.18
CA GLU A 116 -0.51 -2.90 13.53
C GLU A 116 -0.43 -2.00 12.28
N MET A 117 0.59 -2.19 11.44
CA MET A 117 0.71 -1.47 10.16
C MET A 117 -0.52 -1.70 9.27
N TYR A 118 -1.03 -2.93 9.20
CA TYR A 118 -2.30 -3.25 8.52
C TYR A 118 -3.51 -2.55 9.16
N ALA A 119 -3.63 -2.60 10.48
CA ALA A 119 -4.77 -2.03 11.21
C ALA A 119 -4.82 -0.49 11.10
N GLN A 120 -3.67 0.17 11.08
CA GLN A 120 -3.57 1.62 10.93
C GLN A 120 -3.82 2.12 9.50
N PHE A 121 -3.78 1.23 8.50
CA PHE A 121 -4.01 1.60 7.10
C PHE A 121 -5.39 2.23 6.89
N GLN A 122 -6.45 1.55 7.33
CA GLN A 122 -7.82 1.99 7.05
C GLN A 122 -8.11 3.37 7.69
N PRO A 123 -7.76 3.62 8.97
CA PRO A 123 -7.89 4.94 9.55
C PRO A 123 -7.08 6.03 8.84
N SER A 124 -5.83 5.72 8.48
CA SER A 124 -4.93 6.65 7.79
C SER A 124 -5.41 6.98 6.37
N TYR A 125 -5.88 5.98 5.62
CA TYR A 125 -6.30 6.13 4.22
C TYR A 125 -7.66 6.80 4.05
N TYR A 126 -8.63 6.47 4.91
CA TYR A 126 -10.01 7.01 4.82
C TYR A 126 -10.26 8.22 5.72
N TYR A 127 -9.31 8.59 6.59
CA TYR A 127 -9.46 9.65 7.58
C TYR A 127 -10.69 9.42 8.49
N LYS A 128 -10.92 8.17 8.89
CA LYS A 128 -12.08 7.74 9.68
C LYS A 128 -11.64 6.76 10.75
N VAL A 129 -12.24 6.85 11.94
CA VAL A 129 -12.06 5.81 12.97
C VAL A 129 -12.74 4.54 12.47
N GLY A 130 -12.02 3.42 12.52
CA GLY A 130 -12.52 2.11 12.13
C GLY A 130 -11.65 1.02 12.73
N ASP A 131 -12.27 -0.12 13.00
CA ASP A 131 -11.59 -1.31 13.48
C ASP A 131 -11.07 -2.13 12.29
N PRO A 132 -9.92 -2.80 12.43
CA PRO A 132 -9.39 -3.66 11.38
C PRO A 132 -10.37 -4.78 11.02
N CYS A 133 -10.53 -5.06 9.73
CA CYS A 133 -11.42 -6.11 9.24
C CYS A 133 -11.00 -7.52 9.69
N LEU A 134 -9.70 -7.73 9.95
CA LEU A 134 -9.12 -9.01 10.31
C LEU A 134 -8.62 -8.98 11.76
N SER A 135 -8.80 -10.10 12.46
CA SER A 135 -8.09 -10.34 13.72
C SER A 135 -6.61 -10.64 13.49
N LEU A 136 -5.78 -10.51 14.54
CA LEU A 136 -4.36 -10.83 14.49
C LEU A 136 -4.11 -12.27 13.98
N GLU A 137 -4.92 -13.24 14.41
CA GLU A 137 -4.77 -14.63 14.00
C GLU A 137 -5.14 -14.85 12.52
N GLN A 138 -6.23 -14.23 12.05
CA GLN A 138 -6.63 -14.29 10.64
C GLN A 138 -5.61 -13.61 9.73
N PHE A 139 -5.03 -12.49 10.17
CA PHE A 139 -3.95 -11.83 9.46
C PHE A 139 -2.74 -12.78 9.29
N GLY A 140 -2.28 -13.39 10.38
CA GLY A 140 -1.10 -14.26 10.32
C GLY A 140 -1.29 -15.56 9.55
N SER A 141 -2.53 -16.08 9.47
CA SER A 141 -2.83 -17.40 8.90
C SER A 141 -3.40 -17.36 7.48
N LEU A 142 -4.19 -16.34 7.13
CA LEU A 142 -4.97 -16.31 5.89
C LEU A 142 -4.64 -15.12 4.99
N PHE A 143 -4.33 -13.96 5.56
CA PHE A 143 -4.17 -12.70 4.82
C PHE A 143 -3.00 -11.83 5.33
N PRO A 144 -1.75 -12.31 5.28
CA PRO A 144 -0.57 -11.49 5.60
C PRO A 144 -0.31 -10.48 4.46
N ILE A 145 -1.02 -9.34 4.53
CA ILE A 145 -0.81 -8.19 3.64
C ILE A 145 -0.02 -7.14 4.42
N PHE A 146 1.22 -6.90 4.00
CA PHE A 146 2.10 -5.93 4.63
C PHE A 146 1.80 -4.56 4.06
N VAL A 147 1.39 -3.63 4.92
CA VAL A 147 1.12 -2.24 4.53
C VAL A 147 2.28 -1.37 4.96
N ILE A 148 2.88 -0.64 4.03
CA ILE A 148 3.91 0.35 4.32
C ILE A 148 3.31 1.73 4.11
N ASP A 149 3.20 2.49 5.19
CA ASP A 149 2.81 3.89 5.15
C ASP A 149 4.04 4.74 4.79
N CYS A 150 3.98 5.34 3.60
CA CYS A 150 4.95 6.30 3.11
C CYS A 150 4.28 7.66 2.86
N SER A 151 3.19 7.99 3.54
CA SER A 151 2.49 9.28 3.39
C SER A 151 3.31 10.46 3.92
N ARG A 152 4.21 10.21 4.89
CA ARG A 152 5.07 11.21 5.53
C ARG A 152 6.40 11.39 4.78
N GLN A 153 6.34 11.60 3.46
CA GLN A 153 7.53 11.77 2.63
C GLN A 153 8.21 13.11 2.87
N ASN A 154 9.53 13.11 2.80
CA ASN A 154 10.31 14.33 2.84
C ASN A 154 10.12 15.18 1.59
N GLU A 155 10.36 16.48 1.71
CA GLU A 155 10.19 17.41 0.60
C GLU A 155 11.15 17.16 -0.55
N SER A 156 12.30 16.52 -0.30
CA SER A 156 13.28 16.17 -1.33
C SER A 156 12.80 15.13 -2.34
N VAL A 157 11.78 14.32 -1.99
CA VAL A 157 11.15 13.36 -2.93
C VAL A 157 10.18 14.08 -3.87
N LYS A 158 9.85 15.36 -3.63
CA LYS A 158 8.75 16.09 -4.29
C LYS A 158 9.05 16.60 -5.70
N SER A 159 10.30 16.56 -6.17
CA SER A 159 10.73 17.26 -7.41
C SER A 159 11.35 16.36 -8.49
N GLY A 160 11.20 15.04 -8.41
CA GLY A 160 11.80 14.09 -9.37
C GLY A 160 10.94 12.85 -9.61
N SER A 161 11.32 12.05 -10.61
CA SER A 161 10.77 10.71 -10.80
C SER A 161 11.08 9.85 -9.56
N VAL A 162 10.10 9.09 -9.06
CA VAL A 162 10.28 8.26 -7.86
C VAL A 162 10.61 6.84 -8.30
N ASP A 163 11.85 6.41 -8.03
CA ASP A 163 12.24 5.01 -8.15
C ASP A 163 11.78 4.23 -6.91
N MET A 164 10.99 3.18 -7.13
CA MET A 164 10.43 2.38 -6.06
C MET A 164 11.13 1.03 -6.02
N ARG A 165 11.62 0.63 -4.84
CA ARG A 165 12.32 -0.64 -4.67
C ARG A 165 11.90 -1.34 -3.39
N ILE A 166 11.55 -2.61 -3.48
CA ILE A 166 11.12 -3.42 -2.34
C ILE A 166 12.21 -4.45 -2.04
N GLU A 167 12.73 -4.41 -0.82
CA GLU A 167 13.66 -5.41 -0.28
C GLU A 167 12.95 -6.31 0.73
N ILE A 168 13.14 -7.60 0.57
CA ILE A 168 12.50 -8.64 1.36
C ILE A 168 13.59 -9.54 1.93
N GLU A 169 13.49 -9.86 3.21
CA GLU A 169 14.30 -10.88 3.87
C GLU A 169 13.40 -11.97 4.45
N THR A 170 13.82 -13.22 4.28
CA THR A 170 13.12 -14.42 4.77
C THR A 170 14.08 -15.32 5.54
N ASN A 171 13.55 -16.19 6.40
CA ASN A 171 14.30 -17.20 7.15
C ASN A 171 14.02 -18.63 6.67
#